data_AF-A0A8S4SAT3-F1
#
_entry.id   AF-A0A8S4SAT3-F1
#
_cell.length_a   1.000
_cell.length_b   1.000
_cell.length_c   1.000
_cell.angle_alpha   90.00
_cell.angle_beta   90.00
_cell.angle_gamma   90.00
#
_symmetry.space_group_name_H-M   'P 1'
#
loop_
_entity.id
_entity.type
_entity.pdbx_description
1 polymer ?
#
loop_
_entity_poly.entity_id
_entity_poly.type
_entity_poly.pdbx_seq_one_letter_code
_entity_poly.pdbx_strand_id
1 'polypeptide(L)'
;MYNVMSCFNLDGSFIFVPFGVETLEPWCPETRALCKELSKRVIESTGDPRAGSYLGQRISLAIRRGNAASILGTVRRSGGFEDDLDFI
;
A
#
# COMPACT_ATOMS: atom_id res chain seq x y z
N MET A 1 14.98 -12.32 -9.12
CA MET A 1 13.89 -13.13 -9.72
C MET A 1 12.64 -12.26 -9.68
N TYR A 2 12.36 -11.52 -10.75
CA TYR A 2 11.18 -10.65 -10.80
C TYR A 2 9.99 -11.53 -11.17
N ASN A 3 9.20 -11.94 -10.17
CA ASN A 3 7.95 -12.65 -10.43
C ASN A 3 7.03 -11.69 -11.20
N VAL A 4 6.66 -12.12 -12.41
CA VAL A 4 5.61 -11.45 -13.19
C VAL A 4 4.34 -11.50 -12.36
N MET A 5 3.91 -10.33 -11.94
CA MET A 5 2.74 -10.10 -11.14
C MET A 5 1.51 -10.21 -12.05
N SER A 6 0.84 -11.35 -12.00
CA SER A 6 -0.35 -11.59 -12.82
C SER A 6 -1.47 -10.64 -12.41
N CYS A 7 -2.00 -9.89 -13.38
CA CYS A 7 -3.20 -9.08 -13.22
C CYS A 7 -4.44 -10.00 -13.27
N PHE A 8 -5.31 -9.88 -12.26
CA PHE A 8 -6.59 -10.59 -12.23
C PHE A 8 -7.71 -9.64 -12.59
N ASN A 9 -8.57 -10.02 -13.54
CA ASN A 9 -9.76 -9.26 -13.87
C ASN A 9 -10.91 -9.75 -12.98
N LEU A 10 -11.40 -8.87 -12.10
CA LEU A 10 -12.58 -9.10 -11.28
C LEU A 10 -13.78 -8.56 -12.07
N ASP A 11 -14.64 -9.49 -12.49
CA ASP A 11 -15.95 -9.26 -13.13
C ASP A 11 -15.96 -8.29 -14.32
N GLY A 12 -14.87 -8.21 -15.09
CA GLY A 12 -14.76 -7.41 -16.32
C GLY A 12 -14.55 -5.91 -16.11
N SER A 13 -14.68 -5.41 -14.87
CA SER A 13 -14.70 -3.99 -14.54
C SER A 13 -13.55 -3.55 -13.64
N PHE A 14 -12.92 -4.47 -12.91
CA PHE A 14 -11.83 -4.16 -11.99
C PHE A 14 -10.58 -4.98 -12.33
N ILE A 15 -9.43 -4.30 -12.37
CA ILE A 15 -8.13 -4.95 -12.53
C ILE A 15 -7.46 -4.97 -11.16
N PHE A 16 -7.24 -6.15 -10.62
CA PHE A 16 -6.48 -6.35 -9.40
C PHE A 16 -5.02 -6.67 -9.72
N VAL A 17 -4.10 -5.88 -9.16
CA VAL A 17 -2.66 -5.93 -9.44
C VAL A 17 -1.92 -5.97 -8.10
N PRO A 18 -1.61 -7.16 -7.54
CA PRO A 18 -1.04 -7.29 -6.20
C PRO A 18 0.48 -7.08 -6.18
N PHE A 19 1.00 -5.91 -5.77
CA PHE A 19 2.45 -5.70 -5.65
C PHE A 19 2.97 -5.83 -4.22
N GLY A 20 4.11 -6.52 -4.11
CA GLY A 20 4.92 -6.55 -2.90
C GLY A 20 5.71 -5.26 -2.78
N VAL A 21 5.69 -4.68 -1.57
CA VAL A 21 6.58 -3.58 -1.22
C VAL A 21 7.51 -4.09 -0.13
N GLU A 22 8.80 -4.19 -0.45
CA GLU A 22 9.82 -4.51 0.55
C GLU A 22 10.14 -3.25 1.37
N THR A 23 10.23 -3.43 2.69
CA THR A 23 10.33 -2.34 3.67
C THR A 23 11.55 -1.43 3.48
N LEU A 24 12.62 -1.94 2.89
CA LEU A 24 13.91 -1.25 2.79
C LEU A 24 14.31 -0.91 1.36
N GLU A 25 13.64 -1.49 0.36
CA GLU A 25 14.00 -1.27 -1.05
C GLU A 25 13.08 -0.27 -1.76
N PRO A 26 13.60 0.47 -2.74
CA PRO A 26 12.79 1.31 -3.60
C PRO A 26 11.75 0.47 -4.34
N TRP A 27 10.58 1.05 -4.62
CA TRP A 27 9.59 0.42 -5.49
C TRP A 27 10.23 -0.03 -6.81
N CYS A 28 9.86 -1.19 -7.34
CA CYS A 28 10.33 -1.59 -8.66
C CYS A 28 9.82 -0.62 -9.75
N PRO A 29 10.52 -0.50 -10.89
CA PRO A 29 10.09 0.35 -12.00
C PRO A 29 8.63 0.15 -12.43
N GLU A 30 8.16 -1.10 -12.42
CA GLU A 30 6.80 -1.50 -12.79
C GLU A 30 5.77 -0.94 -11.82
N THR A 31 6.05 -1.03 -10.51
CA THR A 31 5.18 -0.46 -9.46
C THR A 31 5.12 1.07 -9.59
N ARG A 32 6.26 1.73 -9.86
CA ARG A 32 6.27 3.18 -10.09
C ARG A 32 5.44 3.57 -11.31
N ALA A 33 5.54 2.82 -12.40
CA ALA A 33 4.76 3.06 -13.62
C ALA A 33 3.25 2.90 -13.35
N LEU A 34 2.86 1.84 -12.63
CA LEU A 34 1.47 1.62 -12.22
C LEU A 34 0.93 2.76 -11.35
N CYS A 35 1.66 3.14 -10.30
CA CYS A 35 1.22 4.22 -9.41
C CYS A 35 1.11 5.57 -10.13
N LYS A 36 1.98 5.84 -11.11
CA LYS A 36 1.90 7.05 -11.94
C LYS A 36 0.65 7.05 -12.81
N GLU A 37 0.34 5.94 -13.45
CA GLU A 37 -0.87 5.80 -14.28
C GLU A 37 -2.15 5.91 -13.43
N LEU A 38 -2.19 5.28 -12.27
CA LEU A 38 -3.31 5.41 -11.33
C LEU A 38 -3.49 6.86 -10.86
N SER A 39 -2.39 7.53 -10.52
CA SER A 39 -2.42 8.94 -10.11
C SER A 39 -3.01 9.82 -11.20
N LYS A 40 -2.60 9.61 -12.46
CA LYS A 40 -3.15 10.32 -13.62
C LYS A 40 -4.66 10.11 -13.76
N ARG A 41 -5.12 8.86 -13.75
CA ARG A 41 -6.56 8.53 -13.89
C ARG A 41 -7.42 9.09 -12.76
N VAL A 42 -6.90 9.09 -11.53
CA VAL A 42 -7.61 9.67 -10.38
C VAL A 42 -7.71 11.19 -10.54
N ILE A 43 -6.65 11.87 -10.99
CA ILE A 43 -6.71 13.31 -11.29
C ILE A 43 -7.73 13.60 -12.40
N GLU A 44 -7.70 12.85 -13.49
CA GLU A 44 -8.62 13.03 -14.63
C GLU A 44 -10.08 12.78 -14.27
N SER A 45 -10.36 11.75 -13.47
CA SER A 45 -11.74 11.42 -13.05
C SER A 45 -12.30 12.35 -11.98
N THR A 46 -11.46 12.91 -11.11
CA THR A 46 -11.91 13.79 -10.01
C THR A 46 -11.84 15.27 -10.35
N GLY A 47 -10.97 15.66 -11.30
CA GLY A 47 -10.64 17.05 -11.59
C GLY A 47 -9.74 17.72 -10.54
N ASP A 48 -9.36 17.04 -9.46
CA ASP A 48 -8.47 17.60 -8.43
C ASP A 48 -6.99 17.24 -8.74
N PRO A 49 -6.12 18.22 -9.04
CA PRO A 49 -4.70 17.96 -9.31
C PRO A 49 -3.94 17.36 -8.11
N ARG A 50 -4.48 17.47 -6.89
CA ARG A 50 -3.87 16.90 -5.66
C ARG A 50 -4.22 15.44 -5.44
N ALA A 51 -5.20 14.90 -6.17
CA ALA A 51 -5.72 13.56 -5.94
C ALA A 51 -4.65 12.46 -6.09
N GLY A 52 -3.70 12.64 -7.02
CA GLY A 52 -2.53 11.76 -7.15
C GLY A 52 -1.63 11.75 -5.90
N SER A 53 -1.39 12.92 -5.29
CA SER A 53 -0.61 13.02 -4.06
C SER A 53 -1.32 12.33 -2.88
N TYR A 54 -2.64 12.49 -2.76
CA TYR A 54 -3.43 11.80 -1.75
C TYR A 54 -3.38 10.27 -1.93
N LEU A 55 -3.42 9.78 -3.17
CA LEU A 55 -3.25 8.35 -3.46
C LEU A 55 -1.88 7.84 -2.95
N GLY A 56 -0.79 8.53 -3.29
CA GLY A 56 0.55 8.17 -2.83
C GLY A 56 0.67 8.15 -1.30
N GLN A 57 0.10 9.15 -0.62
CA GLN A 57 0.06 9.20 0.85
C GLN A 57 -0.69 8.02 1.46
N ARG A 58 -1.84 7.64 0.89
CA ARG A 58 -2.64 6.49 1.37
C ARG A 58 -1.89 5.17 1.21
N ILE A 59 -1.20 4.97 0.09
CA ILE A 59 -0.35 3.80 -0.13
C ILE A 59 0.77 3.76 0.92
N SER A 60 1.48 4.86 1.12
CA SER A 60 2.54 4.96 2.14
C SER A 60 2.06 4.71 3.56
N LEU A 61 0.83 5.11 3.90
CA LEU A 61 0.25 4.83 5.21
C LEU A 61 -0.10 3.34 5.36
N ALA A 62 -0.67 2.72 4.32
CA ALA A 62 -0.98 1.29 4.33
C ALA A 62 0.27 0.43 4.50
N ILE A 63 1.35 0.75 3.78
CA ILE A 63 2.65 0.06 3.92
C ILE A 63 3.17 0.18 5.35
N ARG A 64 3.20 1.39 5.91
CA ARG A 64 3.67 1.61 7.29
C ARG A 64 2.83 0.86 8.33
N ARG A 65 1.51 0.77 8.14
CA ARG A 65 0.63 -0.05 9.00
C ARG A 65 0.98 -1.54 8.92
N GLY A 66 1.21 -2.07 7.72
CA GLY A 66 1.68 -3.45 7.55
C GLY A 66 3.01 -3.71 8.24
N ASN A 67 3.96 -2.78 8.12
CA ASN A 67 5.26 -2.87 8.77
C ASN A 67 5.14 -2.82 10.31
N ALA A 68 4.35 -1.88 10.84
CA ALA A 68 4.10 -1.76 12.27
C ALA A 68 3.43 -3.02 12.84
N ALA A 69 2.41 -3.55 12.16
CA ALA A 69 1.75 -4.80 12.56
C ALA A 69 2.73 -5.99 12.57
N SER A 70 3.64 -6.05 11.60
CA SER A 70 4.68 -7.08 11.53
C SER A 70 5.64 -6.99 12.72
N ILE A 71 6.09 -5.78 13.08
CA ILE A 71 6.95 -5.54 14.25
C ILE A 71 6.20 -5.93 15.54
N LEU A 72 4.99 -5.40 15.73
CA LEU A 72 4.17 -5.67 16.92
C LEU A 72 3.87 -7.17 17.09
N GLY A 73 3.67 -7.90 16.00
CA GLY A 73 3.49 -9.36 16.02
C GLY A 73 4.74 -10.15 16.43
N THR A 74 5.94 -9.56 16.31
CA THR A 74 7.21 -10.19 16.73
C THR A 74 7.63 -9.84 18.15
N VAL A 75 7.10 -8.74 18.70
CA VAL A 75 7.34 -8.37 20.10
C VAL A 75 6.64 -9.40 20.98
N ARG A 76 7.41 -10.18 21.75
CA ARG A 76 6.82 -11.00 22.82
C ARG A 76 6.09 -10.04 23.76
N ARG A 77 4.82 -10.34 24.07
CA ARG A 77 4.10 -9.70 25.19
C ARG A 77 4.90 -10.00 26.47
N SER A 78 5.87 -9.13 26.78
CA SER A 78 6.50 -9.09 28.09
C SER A 78 5.39 -8.68 29.04
N GLY A 79 4.98 -9.58 29.94
CA GLY A 79 3.83 -9.36 30.83
C GLY A 79 3.92 -8.02 31.55
N GLY A 80 2.79 -7.29 31.55
CA GLY A 80 2.60 -6.00 32.20
C GLY A 80 2.31 -4.88 31.19
N PHE A 81 1.23 -4.13 31.42
CA PHE A 81 0.62 -3.09 30.58
C PHE A 81 -0.32 -3.59 29.48
N GLU A 82 -1.30 -4.41 29.89
CA GLU A 82 -2.64 -4.30 29.35
C GLU A 82 -3.24 -3.02 29.95
N ASP A 83 -3.56 -2.01 29.11
CA ASP A 83 -4.70 -1.08 29.30
C ASP A 83 -4.74 0.12 28.32
N ASP A 84 -3.73 0.37 27.46
CA ASP A 84 -3.70 1.60 26.63
C ASP A 84 -3.54 1.37 25.10
N LEU A 85 -4.21 0.38 24.50
CA LEU A 85 -4.19 0.18 23.03
C LEU A 85 -5.58 -0.02 22.39
N ASP A 86 -6.63 0.47 23.02
CA ASP A 86 -8.00 0.45 22.47
C ASP A 86 -8.34 1.65 21.55
N PHE A 87 -7.34 2.33 20.97
CA PHE A 87 -7.61 3.59 20.22
C PHE A 87 -6.92 3.76 18.86
N ILE A 88 -6.66 2.68 18.12
CA ILE A 88 -6.27 2.78 16.69
C ILE A 88 -7.19 1.95 15.80
#